data_AF-A0A127PCJ3-F1
#
_entry.id   AF-A0A127PCJ3-F1
#
_cell.length_a   1.000
_cell.length_b   1.000
_cell.length_c   1.000
_cell.angle_alpha   90.00
_cell.angle_beta   90.00
_cell.angle_gamma   90.00
#
_symmetry.space_group_name_H-M   'P 1'
#
loop_
_entity.id
_entity.type
_entity.pdbx_description
1 polymer ?
#
loop_
_entity_poly.entity_id
_entity_poly.type
_entity_poly.pdbx_seq_one_letter_code
_entity_poly.pdbx_strand_id
1 'polypeptide(L)'
;MALMVDEQQANVVVYGRDENGIFVNNETAFHAWVECDGWLIDFMAPIMGVALRQDGIDWPVPRRMLQKHLDDRKNSLGEIQQVGEFFVNHDHALTESLIDGQGVQFLDLMNACVTWYRRPPKPLREIALADSHGPTKKLTLRAPSIDGVW
;
A
#
# COMPACT_ATOMS: atom_id res chain seq x y z
N MET A 1 -0.86 9.53 -2.66
CA MET A 1 0.15 8.98 -3.60
C MET A 1 -0.50 8.82 -4.97
N ALA A 2 0.24 9.02 -6.05
CA ALA A 2 -0.19 8.72 -7.41
C ALA A 2 0.85 7.87 -8.15
N LEU A 3 0.39 6.99 -9.04
CA LEU A 3 1.22 6.04 -9.80
C LEU A 3 0.64 5.83 -11.21
N MET A 4 1.47 5.94 -12.26
CA MET A 4 1.07 5.53 -13.62
C MET A 4 1.03 4.01 -13.71
N VAL A 5 -0.15 3.47 -14.01
CA VAL A 5 -0.35 2.01 -14.14
C VAL A 5 -0.52 1.57 -15.59
N ASP A 6 -0.86 2.49 -16.50
CA ASP A 6 -1.02 2.21 -17.93
C ASP A 6 -0.72 3.47 -18.76
N GLU A 7 0.43 3.49 -19.43
CA GLU A 7 0.85 4.56 -20.35
C GLU A 7 -0.07 4.72 -21.55
N GLN A 8 -0.59 3.62 -22.12
CA GLN A 8 -1.34 3.65 -23.37
C GLN A 8 -2.71 4.31 -23.17
N GLN A 9 -3.30 4.09 -22.01
CA GLN A 9 -4.57 4.70 -21.61
C GLN A 9 -4.39 5.98 -20.78
N ALA A 10 -3.14 6.35 -20.46
CA ALA A 10 -2.80 7.42 -19.52
C ALA A 10 -3.50 7.26 -18.15
N ASN A 11 -3.60 6.02 -17.66
CA ASN A 11 -4.23 5.75 -16.38
C ASN A 11 -3.25 5.99 -15.23
N VAL A 12 -3.53 7.02 -14.43
CA VAL A 12 -2.85 7.30 -13.18
C VAL A 12 -3.78 6.93 -12.04
N VAL A 13 -3.34 6.01 -11.18
CA VAL A 13 -4.04 5.73 -9.93
C VAL A 13 -3.67 6.81 -8.93
N VAL A 14 -4.66 7.42 -8.30
CA VAL A 14 -4.46 8.39 -7.24
C VAL A 14 -5.21 7.92 -5.99
N TYR A 15 -4.49 7.80 -4.89
CA TYR A 15 -5.09 7.64 -3.58
C TYR A 15 -5.41 9.02 -3.01
N GLY A 16 -6.71 9.31 -2.92
CA GLY A 16 -7.25 10.56 -2.42
C GLY A 16 -8.68 10.74 -2.92
N ARG A 17 -9.38 11.73 -2.37
CA ARG A 17 -10.69 12.16 -2.88
C ARG A 17 -10.48 13.25 -3.92
N ASP A 18 -11.11 13.11 -5.08
CA ASP A 18 -11.16 14.18 -6.07
C ASP A 18 -12.14 15.29 -5.63
N GLU A 19 -11.61 16.49 -5.45
CA GLU A 19 -12.36 17.72 -5.25
C GLU A 19 -12.03 18.69 -6.39
N ASN A 20 -12.72 18.52 -7.52
CA ASN A 20 -12.58 19.35 -8.74
C ASN A 20 -11.16 19.36 -9.34
N GLY A 21 -10.53 18.21 -9.45
CA GLY A 21 -9.16 18.04 -9.95
C GLY A 21 -8.08 18.26 -8.90
N ILE A 22 -8.46 18.53 -7.65
CA ILE A 22 -7.56 18.57 -6.50
C ILE A 22 -7.80 17.32 -5.67
N PHE A 23 -6.76 16.48 -5.55
CA PHE A 23 -6.84 15.29 -4.73
C PHE A 23 -6.53 15.63 -3.27
N VAL A 24 -7.53 15.46 -2.40
CA VAL A 24 -7.42 15.70 -0.96
C VAL A 24 -7.39 14.39 -0.20
N ASN A 25 -6.62 14.37 0.89
CA ASN A 25 -6.56 13.23 1.80
C ASN A 25 -7.39 13.52 3.06
N ASN A 26 -8.07 12.50 3.57
CA ASN A 26 -8.73 12.53 4.88
C ASN A 26 -8.85 11.11 5.43
N GLU A 27 -9.45 10.94 6.60
CA GLU A 27 -9.58 9.65 7.29
C GLU A 27 -10.21 8.53 6.44
N THR A 28 -11.03 8.88 5.44
CA THR A 28 -11.70 7.93 4.53
C THR A 28 -11.05 7.84 3.15
N ALA A 29 -10.05 8.68 2.88
CA ALA A 29 -9.34 8.78 1.62
C ALA A 29 -7.85 9.01 1.93
N PHE A 30 -7.26 8.05 2.64
CA PHE A 30 -5.87 8.09 3.09
C PHE A 30 -5.11 6.87 2.55
N HIS A 31 -3.84 7.07 2.25
CA HIS A 31 -2.93 6.00 1.87
C HIS A 31 -1.57 6.23 2.50
N ALA A 32 -0.99 5.16 3.02
CA ALA A 32 0.32 5.17 3.65
C ALA A 32 1.29 4.28 2.88
N TRP A 33 2.55 4.69 2.90
CA TRP A 33 3.70 3.92 2.42
C TRP A 33 4.80 3.96 3.49
N VAL A 34 5.83 3.14 3.30
CA VAL A 34 7.01 3.13 4.16
C VAL A 34 8.13 3.87 3.46
N GLU A 35 8.82 4.75 4.20
CA GLU A 35 10.09 5.34 3.78
C GLU A 35 11.22 4.79 4.63
N CYS A 36 12.29 4.31 3.99
CA CYS A 36 13.44 3.74 4.67
C CYS A 36 14.69 3.89 3.80
N ASP A 37 15.76 4.45 4.34
CA ASP A 37 17.05 4.61 3.65
C ASP A 37 16.94 5.23 2.24
N GLY A 38 16.07 6.23 2.07
CA GLY A 38 15.83 6.90 0.78
C GLY A 38 14.89 6.14 -0.18
N TRP A 39 14.37 4.98 0.22
CA TRP A 39 13.41 4.20 -0.55
C TRP A 39 11.98 4.47 -0.12
N LEU A 40 11.08 4.56 -1.10
CA LEU A 40 9.65 4.40 -0.92
C LEU A 40 9.30 2.93 -1.14
N ILE A 41 8.56 2.35 -0.20
CA ILE A 41 8.05 0.98 -0.26
C ILE A 41 6.54 1.00 0.00
N ASP A 42 5.77 0.53 -0.96
CA ASP A 42 4.33 0.35 -0.81
C ASP A 42 3.99 -1.15 -0.83
N PHE A 43 3.68 -1.69 0.34
CA PHE A 43 3.27 -3.09 0.51
C PHE A 43 1.83 -3.36 0.05
N MET A 44 1.02 -2.33 -0.21
CA MET A 44 -0.33 -2.44 -0.77
C MET A 44 -0.37 -2.36 -2.29
N ALA A 45 0.70 -1.90 -2.95
CA ALA A 45 0.75 -1.84 -4.43
C ALA A 45 0.35 -3.17 -5.13
N PRO A 46 0.73 -4.37 -4.64
CA PRO A 46 0.31 -5.63 -5.27
C PRO A 46 -1.21 -5.90 -5.21
N ILE A 47 -1.96 -5.21 -4.34
CA ILE A 47 -3.43 -5.33 -4.24
C ILE A 47 -4.16 -4.09 -4.74
N MET A 48 -3.47 -3.11 -5.31
CA MET A 48 -4.05 -1.86 -5.83
C MET A 48 -5.20 -2.11 -6.82
N GLY A 49 -5.02 -3.02 -7.77
CA GLY A 49 -6.10 -3.39 -8.70
C GLY A 49 -7.31 -4.06 -8.05
N VAL A 50 -7.17 -4.63 -6.85
CA VAL A 50 -8.31 -5.15 -6.09
C VAL A 50 -9.09 -4.00 -5.45
N ALA A 51 -8.39 -3.03 -4.86
CA ALA A 51 -9.01 -1.84 -4.28
C ALA A 51 -9.80 -1.04 -5.33
N LEU A 52 -9.20 -0.79 -6.50
CA LEU A 52 -9.88 -0.09 -7.61
C LEU A 52 -11.18 -0.77 -8.04
N ARG A 53 -11.20 -2.11 -8.12
CA ARG A 53 -12.42 -2.85 -8.48
C ARG A 53 -13.50 -2.73 -7.42
N GLN A 54 -13.14 -2.62 -6.14
CA GLN A 54 -14.12 -2.37 -5.06
C GLN A 54 -14.77 -0.99 -5.22
N ASP A 55 -14.04 -0.03 -5.81
CA ASP A 55 -14.54 1.30 -6.15
C ASP A 55 -15.21 1.37 -7.54
N GLY A 56 -15.42 0.22 -8.19
CA GLY A 56 -16.09 0.12 -9.51
C GLY A 56 -15.18 0.41 -10.71
N ILE A 57 -13.87 0.54 -10.51
CA ILE A 57 -12.88 0.78 -11.58
C ILE A 57 -12.24 -0.56 -11.97
N ASP A 58 -12.58 -1.08 -13.15
CA ASP A 58 -12.06 -2.36 -13.66
C ASP A 58 -10.85 -2.18 -14.59
N TRP A 59 -9.80 -1.54 -14.07
CA TRP A 59 -8.52 -1.44 -14.78
C TRP A 59 -7.68 -2.71 -14.60
N PRO A 60 -6.99 -3.20 -15.65
CA PRO A 60 -6.14 -4.38 -15.57
C PRO A 60 -4.79 -4.09 -14.90
N VAL A 61 -4.80 -3.61 -13.66
CA VAL A 61 -3.58 -3.25 -12.91
C VAL A 61 -2.82 -4.52 -12.48
N PRO A 62 -1.55 -4.72 -12.90
CA PRO A 62 -0.75 -5.88 -12.52
C PRO A 62 -0.34 -5.88 -11.05
N ARG A 63 -0.06 -7.06 -10.50
CA ARG A 63 0.43 -7.23 -9.12
C ARG A 63 1.96 -7.15 -9.08
N ARG A 64 2.51 -5.94 -9.03
CA ARG A 64 3.95 -5.67 -9.01
C ARG A 64 4.40 -5.10 -7.67
N MET A 65 5.68 -5.31 -7.33
CA MET A 65 6.32 -4.67 -6.19
C MET A 65 6.52 -3.17 -6.47
N LEU A 66 6.14 -2.29 -5.53
CA LEU A 66 6.51 -0.88 -5.58
C LEU A 66 7.58 -0.60 -4.52
N GLN A 67 8.84 -0.59 -4.98
CA GLN A 67 9.99 -0.18 -4.19
C GLN A 67 10.89 0.66 -5.09
N LYS A 68 10.88 1.99 -4.90
CA LYS A 68 11.58 2.95 -5.76
C LYS A 68 12.35 3.97 -4.93
N HIS A 69 13.36 4.62 -5.51
CA HIS A 69 14.08 5.67 -4.81
C HIS A 69 13.17 6.90 -4.69
N LEU A 70 13.17 7.55 -3.53
CA LEU A 70 12.34 8.74 -3.31
C LEU A 70 12.70 9.89 -4.26
N ASP A 71 13.95 9.96 -4.72
CA ASP A 71 14.40 10.98 -5.69
C ASP A 71 13.82 10.77 -7.10
N ASP A 72 13.27 9.59 -7.40
CA ASP A 72 12.61 9.32 -8.68
C ASP A 72 11.19 9.91 -8.74
N ARG A 73 10.68 10.45 -7.62
CA ARG A 73 9.34 11.04 -7.55
C ARG A 73 9.23 12.26 -8.46
N LYS A 74 8.06 12.43 -9.06
CA LYS A 74 7.71 13.65 -9.80
C LYS A 74 7.35 14.77 -8.84
N ASN A 75 7.41 16.02 -9.31
CA ASN A 75 7.04 17.18 -8.50
C ASN A 75 5.55 17.50 -8.55
N SER A 76 4.83 16.94 -9.52
CA SER A 76 3.39 17.14 -9.69
C SER A 76 2.75 15.96 -10.42
N LEU A 77 1.41 15.84 -10.33
CA LEU A 77 0.64 14.83 -11.06
C LEU A 77 0.82 14.96 -12.58
N GLY A 78 0.98 16.18 -13.11
CA GLY A 78 1.15 16.41 -14.54
C GLY A 78 2.49 15.94 -15.11
N GLU A 79 3.49 15.71 -14.26
CA GLU A 79 4.81 15.20 -14.66
C GLU A 79 4.86 13.68 -14.77
N ILE A 80 3.79 12.96 -14.41
CA ILE A 80 3.70 11.51 -14.53
C ILE A 80 3.33 11.15 -15.97
N GLN A 81 4.23 10.49 -16.68
CA GLN A 81 4.11 10.17 -18.11
C GLN A 81 4.40 8.71 -18.43
N GLN A 82 5.23 8.02 -17.62
CA GLN A 82 5.65 6.64 -17.84
C GLN A 82 5.18 5.70 -16.73
N VAL A 83 4.92 4.44 -17.06
CA VAL A 83 4.50 3.38 -16.13
C VAL A 83 5.52 3.30 -15.00
N GLY A 84 5.01 3.32 -13.77
CA GLY A 84 5.84 3.27 -12.59
C GLY A 84 6.41 4.62 -12.14
N GLU A 85 6.23 5.70 -12.92
CA GLU A 85 6.44 7.04 -12.40
C GLU A 85 5.36 7.37 -11.37
N PHE A 86 5.77 8.09 -10.32
CA PHE A 86 4.94 8.30 -9.15
C PHE A 86 5.10 9.71 -8.61
N PHE A 87 4.07 10.16 -7.91
CA PHE A 87 4.05 11.39 -7.13
C PHE A 87 3.59 11.06 -5.72
N VAL A 88 4.25 11.64 -4.72
CA VAL A 88 3.85 11.56 -3.33
C VAL A 88 3.84 12.94 -2.69
N ASN A 89 2.88 13.15 -1.81
CA ASN A 89 2.84 14.31 -0.95
C ASN A 89 2.47 13.84 0.46
N HIS A 90 3.21 14.31 1.45
CA HIS A 90 3.01 13.96 2.84
C HIS A 90 1.93 14.83 3.46
N ASP A 91 1.09 14.22 4.29
CA ASP A 91 0.24 14.92 5.24
C ASP A 91 0.56 14.42 6.64
N HIS A 92 1.57 15.03 7.26
CA HIS A 92 2.08 14.61 8.56
C HIS A 92 1.04 14.75 9.67
N ALA A 93 0.24 15.83 9.64
CA ALA A 93 -0.79 16.07 10.65
C ALA A 93 -1.90 15.00 10.59
N LEU A 94 -2.38 14.66 9.39
CA LEU A 94 -3.34 13.57 9.22
C LEU A 94 -2.73 12.22 9.64
N THR A 95 -1.47 11.97 9.27
CA THR A 95 -0.78 10.73 9.61
C THR A 95 -0.63 10.55 11.12
N GLU A 96 -0.22 11.60 11.85
CA GLU A 96 -0.11 11.59 13.31
C GLU A 96 -1.48 11.32 13.96
N SER A 97 -2.53 12.03 13.52
CA SER A 97 -3.90 11.83 14.00
C SER A 97 -4.37 10.37 13.84
N LEU A 98 -4.09 9.75 12.68
CA LEU A 98 -4.46 8.37 12.40
C LEU A 98 -3.67 7.35 13.23
N ILE A 99 -2.41 7.64 13.56
CA ILE A 99 -1.58 6.79 14.41
C ILE A 99 -2.05 6.86 15.87
N ASP A 100 -2.34 8.06 16.36
CA ASP A 100 -2.82 8.29 17.74
C ASP A 100 -4.17 7.60 18.01
N GLY A 101 -4.98 7.41 16.98
CA GLY A 101 -6.23 6.66 17.05
C GLY A 101 -6.09 5.13 17.12
N GLN A 102 -4.88 4.56 16.99
CA GLN A 102 -4.70 3.10 16.97
C GLN A 102 -4.72 2.48 18.37
N GLY A 103 -5.55 1.44 18.54
CA GLY A 103 -5.67 0.70 19.80
C GLY A 103 -4.65 -0.44 19.96
N VAL A 104 -4.60 -1.04 21.16
CA VAL A 104 -3.68 -2.14 21.54
C VAL A 104 -3.75 -3.35 20.59
N GLN A 105 -4.90 -3.60 19.95
CA GLN A 105 -5.08 -4.70 19.00
C GLN A 105 -4.12 -4.62 17.79
N PHE A 106 -3.70 -3.40 17.39
CA PHE A 106 -2.71 -3.23 16.33
C PHE A 106 -1.33 -3.75 16.74
N LEU A 107 -0.96 -3.66 18.03
CA LEU A 107 0.32 -4.15 18.53
C LEU A 107 0.40 -5.69 18.45
N ASP A 108 -0.68 -6.40 18.78
CA ASP A 108 -0.73 -7.86 18.67
C ASP A 108 -0.59 -8.31 17.21
N LEU A 109 -1.26 -7.62 16.29
CA LEU A 109 -1.13 -7.89 14.85
C LEU A 109 0.30 -7.62 14.36
N MET A 110 0.92 -6.51 14.77
CA MET A 110 2.31 -6.21 14.43
C MET A 110 3.26 -7.29 14.93
N ASN A 111 3.11 -7.72 16.19
CA ASN A 111 3.91 -8.79 16.77
C ASN A 111 3.75 -10.12 16.02
N ALA A 112 2.53 -10.44 15.60
CA ALA A 112 2.25 -11.61 14.77
C ALA A 112 2.96 -11.50 13.41
N CYS A 113 2.87 -10.36 12.72
CA CYS A 113 3.53 -10.12 11.44
C CYS A 113 5.06 -10.26 11.53
N VAL A 114 5.68 -9.65 12.53
CA VAL A 114 7.14 -9.71 12.77
C VAL A 114 7.58 -11.13 13.09
N THR A 115 6.80 -11.86 13.91
CA THR A 115 7.09 -13.26 14.26
C THR A 115 6.94 -14.19 13.06
N TRP A 116 5.96 -13.91 12.19
CA TRP A 116 5.66 -14.73 11.04
C TRP A 116 6.71 -14.57 9.94
N TYR A 117 7.14 -13.34 9.68
CA TYR A 117 8.04 -13.00 8.58
C TYR A 117 9.34 -13.82 8.63
N ARG A 118 9.75 -14.33 7.47
CA ARG A 118 11.02 -15.00 7.27
C ARG A 118 11.65 -14.47 6.00
N ARG A 119 12.92 -14.05 6.07
CA ARG A 119 13.67 -13.63 4.89
C ARG A 119 13.74 -14.81 3.89
N PRO A 120 13.34 -14.61 2.63
CA PRO A 120 13.51 -15.62 1.58
C PRO A 120 14.95 -16.15 1.50
N PRO A 121 15.16 -17.42 1.12
CA PRO A 121 14.15 -18.38 0.66
C PRO A 121 13.48 -19.20 1.78
N LYS A 122 13.59 -18.79 3.05
CA LYS A 122 13.02 -19.55 4.17
C LYS A 122 11.48 -19.59 4.04
N PRO A 123 10.85 -20.77 4.05
CA PRO A 123 9.40 -20.86 3.95
C PRO A 123 8.74 -20.26 5.20
N LEU A 124 7.61 -19.60 5.01
CA LEU A 124 6.75 -19.17 6.11
C LEU A 124 6.15 -20.42 6.77
N ARG A 125 6.14 -20.43 8.11
CA ARG A 125 5.51 -21.49 8.91
C ARG A 125 4.11 -21.07 9.28
N GLU A 126 3.22 -22.02 9.50
CA GLU A 126 1.90 -21.70 10.06
C GLU A 126 2.05 -21.11 11.46
N ILE A 127 1.25 -20.09 11.76
CA ILE A 127 1.16 -19.51 13.10
C ILE A 127 -0.30 -19.54 13.56
N ALA A 128 -0.51 -19.59 14.87
CA ALA A 128 -1.83 -19.47 15.47
C ALA A 128 -1.95 -18.09 16.12
N LEU A 129 -3.03 -17.38 15.84
CA LEU A 129 -3.38 -16.11 16.49
C LEU A 129 -4.58 -16.36 17.41
N ALA A 130 -4.50 -15.89 18.65
CA ALA A 130 -5.62 -15.89 19.59
C ALA A 130 -5.98 -14.45 19.92
N ASP A 131 -7.25 -14.20 20.21
CA ASP A 131 -7.67 -13.00 20.94
C ASP A 131 -7.85 -13.36 22.42
N SER A 132 -8.12 -12.35 23.27
CA SER A 132 -8.33 -12.54 24.71
C SER A 132 -9.63 -13.30 25.07
N HIS A 133 -10.46 -13.68 24.10
CA HIS A 133 -11.83 -14.15 24.32
C HIS A 133 -12.24 -15.41 23.52
N GLY A 134 -11.36 -16.01 22.72
CA GLY A 134 -11.76 -17.04 21.75
C GLY A 134 -10.70 -18.10 21.42
N PRO A 135 -11.10 -19.14 20.65
CA PRO A 135 -10.21 -20.21 20.22
C PRO A 135 -9.18 -19.69 19.21
N THR A 136 -7.96 -20.23 19.27
CA THR A 136 -6.87 -19.92 18.34
C THR A 136 -7.29 -20.10 16.88
N LYS A 137 -7.11 -19.08 16.04
CA LYS A 137 -7.26 -19.16 14.59
C LYS A 137 -5.92 -19.45 13.94
N LYS A 138 -5.89 -20.47 13.07
CA LYS A 138 -4.71 -20.82 12.30
C LYS A 138 -4.56 -19.89 11.10
N LEU A 139 -3.44 -19.18 11.01
CA LEU A 139 -3.11 -18.34 9.86
C LEU A 139 -2.35 -19.17 8.81
N THR A 140 -2.90 -19.21 7.60
CA THR A 140 -2.31 -19.87 6.44
C THR A 140 -2.09 -18.83 5.36
N LEU A 141 -0.89 -18.78 4.77
CA LEU A 141 -0.61 -17.86 3.66
C LEU A 141 -1.52 -18.19 2.48
N ARG A 142 -2.31 -17.19 2.06
CA ARG A 142 -3.08 -17.21 0.81
C ARG A 142 -2.82 -15.90 0.08
N ALA A 143 -1.68 -15.82 -0.60
CA ALA A 143 -1.30 -14.64 -1.37
C ALA A 143 -1.34 -14.95 -2.88
N PRO A 144 -1.82 -14.00 -3.71
CA PRO A 144 -1.64 -14.12 -5.15
C PRO A 144 -0.15 -14.06 -5.50
N SER A 145 0.21 -14.53 -6.70
CA SER A 145 1.55 -14.28 -7.23
C SER A 145 1.77 -12.77 -7.41
N ILE A 146 2.95 -12.33 -6.99
CA ILE A 146 3.48 -10.99 -7.26
C ILE A 146 4.61 -11.20 -8.26
N ASP A 147 4.56 -10.50 -9.37
CA ASP A 147 5.54 -10.63 -10.45
C ASP A 147 5.90 -9.25 -11.00
N GLY A 148 7.20 -9.00 -11.15
CA GLY A 148 7.73 -7.73 -11.61
C GLY A 148 7.78 -6.61 -10.57
N VAL A 149 8.30 -5.48 -11.02
CA VAL A 149 8.52 -4.25 -10.25
C VAL A 149 7.93 -3.08 -11.05
N TRP A 150 7.36 -2.10 -10.34
CA TRP A 150 6.89 -0.85 -10.93
C TRP A 150 8.05 0.09 -11.28
#